data_AF-A0A061B275-F1
#
_entry.id   AF-A0A061B275-F1
#
_cell.length_a   1.000
_cell.length_b   1.000
_cell.length_c   1.000
_cell.angle_alpha   90.00
_cell.angle_beta   90.00
_cell.angle_gamma   90.00
#
_symmetry.space_group_name_H-M   'P 1'
#
loop_
_entity.id
_entity.type
_entity.pdbx_description
1 polymer ?
#
loop_
_entity_poly.entity_id
_entity_poly.type
_entity_poly.pdbx_seq_one_letter_code
_entity_poly.pdbx_strand_id
1 'polypeptide(L)'
;MAPTALAAPVVLPHVHKESCKVHEIKLKNETSVSLEDVVLTTYTNDETMKPIPMKWGHSDPSVRGPVVCSRYKDGLTKHNAIGANAGSYCIYHALAVGSKQLNPNYDADYTNAEPAFEIKEQPQWGDIKKIVSMDPFGHLVPWLFADVGKSENVEIKPTISITKAHMQLAEMKEAVDKGRLVVDGEVVINKNGDLNVSKVAVEPVWYLPGVAERFGITEAELRKALFEDTNGMYPELITRPDIKVFLPPIGGLTVYIFGNPADVSDPNKKLALRIHDECNGSDVFGSDICTCRPYLIFGIEEAVKQAQNGGSGVVVYFRKEGRALGEVTKYLVYNARKRGGDTAAEYFHRTECIAGVRDMRFQQLMPDVLHWLGITKIDRMLSMSNMKHDAIVEQGIPIIERIPIPDELIPPDSRVEIDAKINSGYFTTGKVMTEEELKNVKGRTWT
;
A
#
# COMPACT_ATOMS: atom_id res chain seq x y z
N MET A 1 -14.69 -26.98 -23.14
CA MET A 1 -14.27 -25.75 -22.43
C MET A 1 -14.34 -24.62 -23.43
N ALA A 2 -15.38 -23.79 -23.36
CA ALA A 2 -15.49 -22.62 -24.22
C ALA A 2 -14.61 -21.50 -23.64
N PRO A 3 -13.90 -20.72 -24.48
CA PRO A 3 -13.11 -19.60 -24.01
C PRO A 3 -14.06 -18.54 -23.44
N THR A 4 -13.84 -18.15 -22.20
CA THR A 4 -14.51 -17.02 -21.56
C THR A 4 -14.20 -15.77 -22.39
N ALA A 5 -15.23 -15.13 -22.91
CA ALA A 5 -15.07 -13.87 -23.63
C ALA A 5 -14.46 -12.83 -22.69
N LEU A 6 -13.30 -12.28 -23.07
CA LEU A 6 -12.78 -11.06 -22.45
C LEU A 6 -13.85 -9.97 -22.57
N ALA A 7 -14.19 -9.34 -21.45
CA ALA A 7 -15.06 -8.18 -21.45
C ALA A 7 -14.46 -7.10 -22.37
N ALA A 8 -15.33 -6.36 -23.08
CA ALA A 8 -14.88 -5.27 -23.95
C ALA A 8 -14.09 -4.23 -23.13
N PRO A 9 -13.00 -3.64 -23.66
CA PRO A 9 -12.23 -2.64 -22.95
C PRO A 9 -13.11 -1.46 -22.55
N VAL A 10 -12.97 -1.01 -21.30
CA VAL A 10 -13.68 0.14 -20.75
C VAL A 10 -13.22 1.40 -21.47
N VAL A 11 -14.02 1.91 -22.40
CA VAL A 11 -13.73 3.18 -23.08
C VAL A 11 -14.06 4.33 -22.13
N LEU A 12 -13.03 4.97 -21.59
CA LEU A 12 -13.17 6.17 -20.77
C LEU A 12 -13.66 7.34 -21.65
N PRO A 13 -14.67 8.13 -21.21
CA PRO A 13 -15.16 9.27 -21.97
C PRO A 13 -14.09 10.37 -22.14
N HIS A 14 -14.19 11.11 -23.25
CA HIS A 14 -13.28 12.21 -23.58
C HIS A 14 -13.40 13.40 -22.61
N VAL A 15 -12.30 14.14 -22.43
CA VAL A 15 -12.18 15.38 -21.63
C VAL A 15 -13.40 16.29 -21.81
N HIS A 16 -14.20 16.45 -20.76
CA HIS A 16 -15.33 17.36 -20.75
C HIS A 16 -14.84 18.79 -20.46
N LYS A 17 -15.23 19.76 -21.31
CA LYS A 17 -14.89 21.20 -21.17
C LYS A 17 -15.69 21.94 -20.08
N GLU A 18 -16.52 21.25 -19.32
CA GLU A 18 -17.33 21.88 -18.27
C GLU A 18 -16.46 22.20 -17.03
N SER A 19 -16.69 23.37 -16.43
CA SER A 19 -15.94 23.84 -15.27
C SER A 19 -16.42 23.19 -13.97
N CYS A 20 -15.48 22.62 -13.20
CA CYS A 20 -15.70 22.18 -11.81
C CYS A 20 -16.32 23.32 -10.97
N LYS A 21 -17.37 23.02 -10.20
CA LYS A 21 -18.06 24.01 -9.35
C LYS A 21 -17.65 23.82 -7.90
N VAL A 22 -17.02 24.84 -7.30
CA VAL A 22 -16.76 24.87 -5.86
C VAL A 22 -18.04 25.33 -5.15
N HIS A 23 -18.56 24.52 -4.23
CA HIS A 23 -19.68 24.92 -3.38
C HIS A 23 -19.19 25.72 -2.17
N GLU A 24 -19.67 26.96 -2.00
CA GLU A 24 -19.40 27.75 -0.78
C GLU A 24 -20.06 27.11 0.45
N ILE A 25 -19.25 26.75 1.45
CA ILE A 25 -19.74 26.27 2.75
C ILE A 25 -20.01 27.48 3.64
N LYS A 26 -21.29 27.75 3.93
CA LYS A 26 -21.68 28.74 4.94
C LYS A 26 -21.54 28.10 6.33
N LEU A 27 -20.55 28.55 7.11
CA LEU A 27 -20.39 28.18 8.52
C LEU A 27 -21.61 28.67 9.30
N LYS A 28 -22.56 27.76 9.59
CA LYS A 28 -23.66 28.06 10.51
C LYS A 28 -23.21 27.81 11.95
N ASN A 29 -23.22 28.88 12.74
CA ASN A 29 -23.22 28.78 14.20
C ASN A 29 -24.58 28.19 14.66
N GLU A 30 -24.49 27.31 15.66
CA GLU A 30 -25.58 26.67 16.44
C GLU A 30 -26.31 25.44 15.87
N THR A 31 -26.18 24.31 16.59
CA THR A 31 -27.20 23.58 17.40
C THR A 31 -26.50 22.37 18.06
N SER A 32 -26.92 21.95 19.25
CA SER A 32 -26.39 20.74 19.91
C SER A 32 -26.73 19.49 19.10
N VAL A 33 -25.74 18.66 18.80
CA VAL A 33 -25.95 17.35 18.15
C VAL A 33 -26.41 16.36 19.21
N SER A 34 -27.61 15.79 19.05
CA SER A 34 -28.09 14.70 19.91
C SER A 34 -27.34 13.42 19.57
N LEU A 35 -26.86 12.71 20.59
CA LEU A 35 -26.24 11.39 20.45
C LEU A 35 -27.27 10.25 20.50
N GLU A 36 -28.53 10.56 20.81
CA GLU A 36 -29.59 9.57 21.04
C GLU A 36 -29.98 8.80 19.76
N ASP A 37 -29.73 9.39 18.58
CA ASP A 37 -30.09 8.82 17.27
C ASP A 37 -28.92 8.09 16.56
N VAL A 38 -27.78 7.91 17.23
CA VAL A 38 -26.60 7.28 16.62
C VAL A 38 -26.73 5.75 16.61
N VAL A 39 -26.84 5.18 15.41
CA VAL A 39 -26.81 3.72 15.20
C VAL A 39 -25.39 3.19 15.41
N LEU A 40 -25.17 2.49 16.52
CA LEU A 40 -23.88 1.92 16.91
C LEU A 40 -23.42 0.77 15.99
N THR A 41 -24.36 -0.05 15.53
CA THR A 41 -24.09 -1.22 14.68
C THR A 41 -25.34 -1.63 13.90
N THR A 42 -25.16 -2.39 12.84
CA THR A 42 -26.24 -3.07 12.11
C THR A 42 -26.15 -4.59 12.33
N TYR A 43 -27.21 -5.34 12.00
CA TYR A 43 -27.26 -6.79 12.18
C TYR A 43 -27.75 -7.50 10.91
N THR A 44 -27.30 -8.73 10.67
CA THR A 44 -27.66 -9.50 9.46
C THR A 44 -29.17 -9.77 9.36
N ASN A 45 -29.87 -9.85 10.48
CA ASN A 45 -31.31 -10.14 10.54
C ASN A 45 -32.20 -8.90 10.52
N ASP A 46 -31.63 -7.71 10.33
CA ASP A 46 -32.40 -6.48 10.21
C ASP A 46 -32.96 -6.35 8.78
N GLU A 47 -34.28 -6.47 8.63
CA GLU A 47 -34.97 -6.41 7.33
C GLU A 47 -34.84 -5.05 6.62
N THR A 48 -34.46 -4.00 7.36
CA THR A 48 -34.20 -2.68 6.78
C THR A 48 -32.83 -2.62 6.09
N MET A 49 -31.92 -3.53 6.44
CA MET A 49 -30.61 -3.67 5.79
C MET A 49 -30.77 -4.36 4.44
N LYS A 50 -30.46 -3.63 3.37
CA LYS A 50 -30.48 -4.11 1.99
C LYS A 50 -29.14 -3.81 1.31
N PRO A 51 -28.05 -4.50 1.70
CA PRO A 51 -26.73 -4.29 1.13
C PRO A 51 -26.74 -4.40 -0.40
N ILE A 52 -26.02 -3.51 -1.06
CA ILE A 52 -25.76 -3.65 -2.50
C ILE A 52 -24.98 -4.94 -2.73
N PRO A 53 -25.42 -5.83 -3.66
CA PRO A 53 -24.75 -7.09 -3.90
C PRO A 53 -23.27 -6.91 -4.24
N MET A 54 -22.42 -7.75 -3.62
CA MET A 54 -20.98 -7.79 -3.85
C MET A 54 -20.54 -9.25 -4.03
N LYS A 55 -19.95 -9.55 -5.19
CA LYS A 55 -19.35 -10.85 -5.51
C LYS A 55 -17.85 -10.67 -5.72
N TRP A 56 -17.10 -10.59 -4.62
CA TRP A 56 -15.65 -10.41 -4.66
C TRP A 56 -14.99 -11.49 -5.53
N GLY A 57 -14.00 -11.09 -6.34
CA GLY A 57 -13.30 -11.99 -7.26
C GLY A 57 -14.07 -12.33 -8.55
N HIS A 58 -15.19 -11.67 -8.87
CA HIS A 58 -15.78 -11.79 -10.21
C HIS A 58 -15.06 -10.84 -11.19
N SER A 59 -14.72 -11.32 -12.39
CA SER A 59 -13.99 -10.52 -13.40
C SER A 59 -14.85 -9.45 -14.06
N ASP A 60 -16.13 -9.71 -14.28
CA ASP A 60 -17.06 -8.68 -14.78
C ASP A 60 -17.42 -7.70 -13.64
N PRO A 61 -17.07 -6.40 -13.74
CA PRO A 61 -17.35 -5.42 -12.69
C PRO A 61 -18.85 -5.22 -12.45
N SER A 62 -19.70 -5.36 -13.46
CA SER A 62 -21.15 -5.21 -13.32
C SER A 62 -21.78 -6.32 -12.45
N VAL A 63 -21.23 -7.53 -12.53
CA VAL A 63 -21.65 -8.67 -11.71
C VAL A 63 -20.98 -8.66 -10.35
N ARG A 64 -19.73 -8.18 -10.27
CA ARG A 64 -18.97 -8.04 -9.03
C ARG A 64 -19.62 -7.01 -8.09
N GLY A 65 -20.02 -5.86 -8.61
CA GLY A 65 -20.55 -4.74 -7.86
C GLY A 65 -19.49 -3.80 -7.25
N PRO A 66 -19.90 -2.59 -6.81
CA PRO A 66 -19.03 -1.60 -6.18
C PRO A 66 -18.82 -1.88 -4.68
N VAL A 67 -17.66 -1.46 -4.16
CA VAL A 67 -17.42 -1.41 -2.72
C VAL A 67 -18.11 -0.16 -2.16
N VAL A 68 -19.06 -0.37 -1.24
CA VAL A 68 -19.85 0.69 -0.60
C VAL A 68 -19.64 0.61 0.91
N CYS A 69 -18.96 1.62 1.45
CA CYS A 69 -18.53 1.69 2.84
C CYS A 69 -19.11 2.92 3.59
N SER A 70 -19.43 3.99 2.85
CA SER A 70 -19.99 5.22 3.43
C SER A 70 -21.34 4.94 4.10
N ARG A 71 -21.54 5.50 5.29
CA ARG A 71 -22.81 5.43 6.04
C ARG A 71 -23.72 6.65 5.79
N TYR A 72 -23.29 7.60 4.94
CA TYR A 72 -24.10 8.75 4.55
C TYR A 72 -25.12 8.37 3.46
N LYS A 73 -26.13 9.23 3.24
CA LYS A 73 -27.29 8.95 2.37
C LYS A 73 -27.96 7.62 2.74
N ASP A 74 -28.29 6.76 1.78
CA ASP A 74 -28.83 5.42 2.04
C ASP A 74 -27.72 4.40 2.38
N GLY A 75 -26.46 4.84 2.50
CA GLY A 75 -25.31 3.97 2.72
C GLY A 75 -25.40 3.15 4.01
N LEU A 76 -26.00 3.67 5.07
CA LEU A 76 -26.18 2.90 6.31
C LEU A 76 -26.97 1.60 6.09
N THR A 77 -28.01 1.61 5.25
CA THR A 77 -28.83 0.42 4.98
C THR A 77 -28.30 -0.40 3.81
N LYS A 78 -27.46 0.19 2.95
CA LYS A 78 -27.00 -0.40 1.68
C LYS A 78 -25.51 -0.75 1.59
N HIS A 79 -24.71 -0.43 2.61
CA HIS A 79 -23.28 -0.73 2.62
C HIS A 79 -23.02 -2.24 2.57
N ASN A 80 -21.95 -2.60 1.85
CA ASN A 80 -21.47 -3.97 1.68
C ASN A 80 -20.01 -4.14 2.10
N ALA A 81 -19.46 -3.12 2.76
CA ALA A 81 -18.13 -3.12 3.32
C ALA A 81 -18.14 -2.41 4.69
N ILE A 82 -17.33 -2.94 5.62
CA ILE A 82 -17.09 -2.36 6.95
C ILE A 82 -15.93 -1.38 6.84
N GLY A 83 -15.87 -0.35 7.70
CA GLY A 83 -14.70 0.51 7.82
C GLY A 83 -14.95 1.94 7.35
N ALA A 84 -13.96 2.55 6.70
CA ALA A 84 -14.10 3.83 6.02
C ALA A 84 -13.12 3.95 4.84
N ASN A 85 -13.50 4.70 3.80
CA ASN A 85 -12.58 5.12 2.75
C ASN A 85 -11.50 6.08 3.30
N ALA A 86 -10.44 6.32 2.51
CA ALA A 86 -9.31 7.20 2.86
C ALA A 86 -8.31 6.62 3.88
N GLY A 87 -8.42 5.33 4.23
CA GLY A 87 -7.49 4.66 5.16
C GLY A 87 -7.33 5.45 6.46
N SER A 88 -6.09 5.70 6.88
CA SER A 88 -5.78 6.51 8.08
C SER A 88 -6.29 7.96 8.03
N TYR A 89 -6.67 8.48 6.86
CA TYR A 89 -7.19 9.85 6.72
C TYR A 89 -8.68 9.99 7.01
N CYS A 90 -9.41 8.87 7.17
CA CYS A 90 -10.84 8.88 7.45
C CYS A 90 -11.20 9.68 8.72
N ILE A 91 -10.30 9.70 9.72
CA ILE A 91 -10.49 10.46 10.95
C ILE A 91 -10.44 11.97 10.68
N TYR A 92 -9.54 12.44 9.81
CA TYR A 92 -9.51 13.85 9.41
C TYR A 92 -10.76 14.25 8.63
N HIS A 93 -11.26 13.36 7.77
CA HIS A 93 -12.55 13.56 7.09
C HIS A 93 -13.69 13.67 8.11
N ALA A 94 -13.74 12.78 9.10
CA ALA A 94 -14.75 12.83 10.17
C ALA A 94 -14.66 14.13 10.98
N LEU A 95 -13.44 14.61 11.30
CA LEU A 95 -13.22 15.89 11.96
C LEU A 95 -13.66 17.07 11.08
N ALA A 96 -13.40 17.03 9.77
CA ALA A 96 -13.86 18.06 8.83
C ALA A 96 -15.40 18.11 8.76
N VAL A 97 -16.07 16.96 8.76
CA VAL A 97 -17.55 16.89 8.85
C VAL A 97 -18.05 17.43 10.18
N GLY A 98 -17.49 16.96 11.30
CA GLY A 98 -17.90 17.36 12.65
C GLY A 98 -17.66 18.85 12.93
N SER A 99 -16.59 19.42 12.37
CA SER A 99 -16.29 20.86 12.41
C SER A 99 -17.01 21.67 11.32
N LYS A 100 -17.89 21.03 10.53
CA LYS A 100 -18.69 21.63 9.45
C LYS A 100 -17.86 22.28 8.33
N GLN A 101 -16.61 21.84 8.15
CA GLN A 101 -15.75 22.20 7.03
C GLN A 101 -16.01 21.32 5.79
N LEU A 102 -16.77 20.23 5.95
CA LEU A 102 -17.19 19.35 4.87
C LEU A 102 -18.65 18.97 5.06
N ASN A 103 -19.46 19.09 3.99
CA ASN A 103 -20.81 18.55 3.99
C ASN A 103 -20.71 17.02 3.80
N PRO A 104 -21.23 16.20 4.73
CA PRO A 104 -21.18 14.75 4.61
C PRO A 104 -21.98 14.19 3.41
N ASN A 105 -22.94 14.96 2.88
CA ASN A 105 -23.72 14.60 1.69
C ASN A 105 -23.16 15.24 0.41
N TYR A 106 -21.93 15.77 0.45
CA TYR A 106 -21.29 16.33 -0.74
C TYR A 106 -20.98 15.23 -1.75
N ASP A 107 -21.47 15.39 -2.98
CA ASP A 107 -21.12 14.53 -4.09
C ASP A 107 -19.82 15.00 -4.72
N ALA A 108 -18.80 14.14 -4.66
CA ALA A 108 -17.53 14.40 -5.31
C ALA A 108 -17.70 14.50 -6.83
N ASP A 109 -17.13 15.56 -7.41
CA ASP A 109 -17.05 15.75 -8.85
C ASP A 109 -15.76 15.08 -9.36
N TYR A 110 -15.92 13.98 -10.09
CA TYR A 110 -14.83 13.21 -10.70
C TYR A 110 -14.58 13.57 -12.17
N THR A 111 -15.17 14.66 -12.67
CA THR A 111 -14.96 15.13 -14.04
C THR A 111 -13.47 15.40 -14.29
N ASN A 112 -12.91 14.81 -15.35
CA ASN A 112 -11.47 14.93 -15.72
C ASN A 112 -10.50 14.36 -14.65
N ALA A 113 -10.99 13.48 -13.76
CA ALA A 113 -10.19 12.80 -12.75
C ALA A 113 -9.79 11.36 -13.14
N GLU A 114 -10.02 10.98 -14.41
CA GLU A 114 -9.70 9.64 -14.94
C GLU A 114 -8.21 9.31 -14.78
N PRO A 115 -7.86 8.01 -14.69
CA PRO A 115 -6.47 7.56 -14.71
C PRO A 115 -5.64 8.20 -15.83
N ALA A 116 -4.47 8.76 -15.48
CA ALA A 116 -3.58 9.39 -16.46
C ALA A 116 -2.97 8.43 -17.50
N PHE A 117 -3.13 7.12 -17.28
CA PHE A 117 -2.83 6.04 -18.21
C PHE A 117 -3.62 4.80 -17.80
N GLU A 118 -3.85 3.90 -18.75
CA GLU A 118 -4.57 2.66 -18.53
C GLU A 118 -3.64 1.59 -17.94
N ILE A 119 -4.12 0.87 -16.93
CA ILE A 119 -3.56 -0.43 -16.54
C ILE A 119 -4.47 -1.48 -17.17
N LYS A 120 -3.89 -2.34 -18.01
CA LYS A 120 -4.64 -3.43 -18.63
C LYS A 120 -5.21 -4.33 -17.56
N GLU A 121 -6.48 -4.69 -17.71
CA GLU A 121 -7.11 -5.69 -16.85
C GLU A 121 -6.32 -7.00 -16.90
N GLN A 122 -6.09 -7.56 -15.72
CA GLN A 122 -5.32 -8.78 -15.54
C GLN A 122 -6.25 -9.92 -15.10
N PRO A 123 -6.02 -11.17 -15.53
CA PRO A 123 -6.82 -12.31 -15.07
C PRO A 123 -6.92 -12.43 -13.54
N GLN A 124 -5.88 -11.99 -12.83
CA GLN A 124 -5.77 -11.99 -11.38
C GLN A 124 -6.78 -11.06 -10.70
N TRP A 125 -7.36 -10.07 -11.41
CA TRP A 125 -8.39 -9.18 -10.86
C TRP A 125 -9.69 -9.94 -10.57
N GLY A 126 -9.98 -10.98 -11.36
CA GLY A 126 -11.09 -11.91 -11.17
C GLY A 126 -10.70 -13.20 -10.45
N ASP A 127 -9.56 -13.24 -9.74
CA ASP A 127 -9.17 -14.40 -8.93
C ASP A 127 -9.27 -14.04 -7.45
N ILE A 128 -10.24 -14.68 -6.77
CA ILE A 128 -10.57 -14.47 -5.36
C ILE A 128 -9.39 -14.73 -4.41
N LYS A 129 -8.36 -15.46 -4.83
CA LYS A 129 -7.18 -15.76 -4.02
C LYS A 129 -6.00 -14.83 -4.30
N LYS A 130 -5.91 -14.27 -5.51
CA LYS A 130 -4.76 -13.45 -5.94
C LYS A 130 -4.78 -12.04 -5.40
N ILE A 131 -5.95 -11.42 -5.30
CA ILE A 131 -6.08 -10.06 -4.76
C ILE A 131 -7.13 -10.05 -3.65
N VAL A 132 -6.68 -9.84 -2.41
CA VAL A 132 -7.52 -9.90 -1.21
C VAL A 132 -7.37 -8.67 -0.31
N SER A 133 -6.46 -7.75 -0.60
CA SER A 133 -6.10 -6.60 0.24
C SER A 133 -6.15 -5.24 -0.47
N MET A 134 -6.62 -5.21 -1.71
CA MET A 134 -6.96 -3.99 -2.47
C MET A 134 -8.14 -4.26 -3.41
N ASP A 135 -8.84 -3.22 -3.86
CA ASP A 135 -9.92 -3.33 -4.84
C ASP A 135 -9.37 -3.30 -6.27
N PRO A 136 -9.44 -4.40 -7.06
CA PRO A 136 -8.88 -4.42 -8.41
C PRO A 136 -9.45 -3.34 -9.34
N PHE A 137 -10.72 -2.97 -9.14
CA PHE A 137 -11.42 -1.96 -9.95
C PHE A 137 -11.35 -0.56 -9.34
N GLY A 138 -10.64 -0.38 -8.21
CA GLY A 138 -10.66 0.83 -7.39
C GLY A 138 -10.33 2.15 -8.09
N HIS A 139 -9.65 2.09 -9.25
CA HIS A 139 -9.27 3.24 -10.07
C HIS A 139 -10.31 3.62 -11.12
N LEU A 140 -11.36 2.81 -11.30
CA LEU A 140 -12.41 3.00 -12.29
C LEU A 140 -13.80 3.13 -11.66
N VAL A 141 -13.94 2.84 -10.36
CA VAL A 141 -15.26 2.77 -9.69
C VAL A 141 -16.14 4.02 -9.84
N PRO A 142 -15.62 5.28 -9.86
CA PRO A 142 -16.48 6.44 -10.03
C PRO A 142 -17.25 6.45 -11.36
N TRP A 143 -16.63 5.91 -12.42
CA TRP A 143 -17.23 5.85 -13.76
C TRP A 143 -18.00 4.56 -13.98
N LEU A 144 -17.45 3.41 -13.56
CA LEU A 144 -18.10 2.10 -13.74
C LEU A 144 -19.43 1.99 -13.00
N PHE A 145 -19.56 2.64 -11.85
CA PHE A 145 -20.71 2.51 -10.96
C PHE A 145 -21.45 3.83 -10.72
N ALA A 146 -21.26 4.83 -11.61
CA ALA A 146 -21.92 6.12 -11.51
C ALA A 146 -23.46 5.99 -11.41
N ASP A 147 -24.03 5.12 -12.25
CA ASP A 147 -25.48 4.89 -12.27
C ASP A 147 -25.96 4.19 -11.01
N VAL A 148 -25.19 3.22 -10.49
CA VAL A 148 -25.50 2.54 -9.22
C VAL A 148 -25.48 3.52 -8.06
N GLY A 149 -24.46 4.38 -7.97
CA GLY A 149 -24.38 5.41 -6.92
C GLY A 149 -25.59 6.35 -6.93
N LYS A 150 -26.05 6.75 -8.12
CA LYS A 150 -27.25 7.59 -8.29
C LYS A 150 -28.54 6.85 -7.96
N SER A 151 -28.75 5.66 -8.52
CA SER A 151 -30.01 4.90 -8.37
C SER A 151 -30.19 4.37 -6.96
N GLU A 152 -29.09 3.95 -6.32
CA GLU A 152 -29.11 3.44 -4.95
C GLU A 152 -28.97 4.55 -3.91
N ASN A 153 -28.73 5.80 -4.32
CA ASN A 153 -28.49 6.94 -3.43
C ASN A 153 -27.36 6.66 -2.41
N VAL A 154 -26.24 6.13 -2.89
CA VAL A 154 -25.05 5.83 -2.09
C VAL A 154 -23.81 6.50 -2.66
N GLU A 155 -22.81 6.66 -1.81
CA GLU A 155 -21.52 7.19 -2.22
C GLU A 155 -20.54 6.05 -2.57
N ILE A 156 -19.95 6.11 -3.75
CA ILE A 156 -18.96 5.14 -4.25
C ILE A 156 -17.65 5.91 -4.49
N LYS A 157 -16.63 5.65 -3.67
CA LYS A 157 -15.34 6.33 -3.73
C LYS A 157 -14.27 5.47 -4.37
N PRO A 158 -13.34 6.06 -5.16
CA PRO A 158 -12.18 5.35 -5.62
C PRO A 158 -11.27 5.00 -4.44
N THR A 159 -10.61 3.87 -4.56
CA THR A 159 -9.59 3.38 -3.63
C THR A 159 -8.22 3.29 -4.30
N ILE A 160 -8.15 3.56 -5.61
CA ILE A 160 -6.92 3.66 -6.37
C ILE A 160 -6.97 4.94 -7.21
N SER A 161 -5.85 5.64 -7.34
CA SER A 161 -5.71 6.77 -8.27
C SER A 161 -4.39 6.70 -9.00
N ILE A 162 -4.40 7.07 -10.29
CA ILE A 162 -3.28 6.92 -11.21
C ILE A 162 -2.93 8.27 -11.83
N THR A 163 -1.66 8.67 -11.71
CA THR A 163 -1.19 9.95 -12.24
C THR A 163 0.23 9.85 -12.80
N LYS A 164 0.68 10.90 -13.50
CA LYS A 164 2.07 11.07 -13.95
C LYS A 164 2.67 12.28 -13.25
N ALA A 165 3.95 12.22 -12.92
CA ALA A 165 4.65 13.33 -12.29
C ALA A 165 6.13 13.31 -12.67
N HIS A 166 6.81 14.40 -12.35
CA HIS A 166 8.26 14.42 -12.25
C HIS A 166 8.67 14.19 -10.79
N MET A 167 9.80 13.50 -10.59
CA MET A 167 10.40 13.29 -9.27
C MET A 167 11.82 13.80 -9.30
N GLN A 168 12.20 14.58 -8.30
CA GLN A 168 13.56 15.08 -8.13
C GLN A 168 14.10 14.60 -6.79
N LEU A 169 15.27 13.97 -6.82
CA LEU A 169 15.99 13.47 -5.65
C LEU A 169 17.46 13.87 -5.78
N ALA A 170 18.07 14.32 -4.70
CA ALA A 170 19.47 14.77 -4.70
C ALA A 170 20.42 13.66 -5.16
N GLU A 171 20.14 12.41 -4.78
CA GLU A 171 20.96 11.25 -5.15
C GLU A 171 20.84 10.88 -6.64
N MET A 172 19.73 11.22 -7.29
CA MET A 172 19.59 11.02 -8.74
C MET A 172 20.43 12.04 -9.50
N LYS A 173 20.49 13.29 -9.01
CA LYS A 173 21.43 14.28 -9.53
C LYS A 173 22.87 13.79 -9.39
N GLU A 174 23.25 13.31 -8.21
CA GLU A 174 24.59 12.78 -7.97
C GLU A 174 24.89 11.57 -8.86
N ALA A 175 23.91 10.68 -9.10
CA ALA A 175 24.05 9.56 -10.01
C ALA A 175 24.31 10.02 -11.45
N VAL A 176 23.64 11.08 -11.91
CA VAL A 176 23.91 11.70 -13.23
C VAL A 176 25.30 12.35 -13.27
N ASP A 177 25.66 13.14 -12.26
CA ASP A 177 26.96 13.82 -12.19
C ASP A 177 28.14 12.82 -12.18
N LYS A 178 27.95 11.64 -11.56
CA LYS A 178 28.93 10.54 -11.54
C LYS A 178 28.82 9.59 -12.75
N GLY A 179 27.92 9.84 -13.70
CA GLY A 179 27.72 9.01 -14.90
C GLY A 179 27.11 7.64 -14.64
N ARG A 180 26.50 7.40 -13.46
CA ARG A 180 25.76 6.17 -13.14
C ARG A 180 24.38 6.13 -13.76
N LEU A 181 23.78 7.30 -14.01
CA LEU A 181 22.56 7.48 -14.78
C LEU A 181 22.85 8.36 -16.00
N VAL A 182 22.24 8.03 -17.13
CA VAL A 182 22.38 8.78 -18.38
C VAL A 182 21.17 9.70 -18.53
N VAL A 183 21.35 10.92 -19.03
CA VAL A 183 20.21 11.78 -19.41
C VAL A 183 19.71 11.34 -20.78
N ASP A 184 18.51 10.77 -20.85
CA ASP A 184 17.88 10.28 -22.08
C ASP A 184 16.68 11.13 -22.53
N GLY A 185 16.21 12.06 -21.69
CA GLY A 185 15.04 12.90 -21.95
C GLY A 185 13.70 12.17 -21.79
N GLU A 186 13.71 10.86 -21.53
CA GLU A 186 12.52 10.02 -21.42
C GLU A 186 12.29 9.51 -20.00
N VAL A 187 13.29 8.87 -19.38
CA VAL A 187 13.25 8.42 -17.98
C VAL A 187 13.97 9.42 -17.10
N VAL A 188 15.17 9.83 -17.49
CA VAL A 188 15.97 10.88 -16.84
C VAL A 188 15.93 12.12 -17.73
N ILE A 189 15.14 13.10 -17.29
CA ILE A 189 14.69 14.22 -18.10
C ILE A 189 15.85 15.19 -18.40
N ASN A 190 16.71 15.45 -17.41
CA ASN A 190 17.74 16.48 -17.52
C ASN A 190 18.93 16.23 -16.58
N LYS A 191 19.94 17.11 -16.65
CA LYS A 191 21.17 17.06 -15.84
C LYS A 191 20.97 17.24 -14.33
N ASN A 192 19.78 17.65 -13.90
CA ASN A 192 19.44 17.71 -12.47
C ASN A 192 18.95 16.35 -11.94
N GLY A 193 18.90 15.32 -12.78
CA GLY A 193 18.42 13.99 -12.37
C GLY A 193 16.91 13.92 -12.16
N ASP A 194 16.16 14.85 -12.75
CA ASP A 194 14.69 14.82 -12.71
C ASP A 194 14.20 13.57 -13.45
N LEU A 195 13.31 12.81 -12.82
CA LEU A 195 12.80 11.55 -13.33
C LEU A 195 11.35 11.70 -13.80
N ASN A 196 11.03 11.15 -14.97
CA ASN A 196 9.65 10.91 -15.38
C ASN A 196 9.13 9.67 -14.65
N VAL A 197 8.03 9.81 -13.92
CA VAL A 197 7.47 8.72 -13.12
C VAL A 197 5.95 8.65 -13.24
N SER A 198 5.47 7.42 -13.40
CA SER A 198 4.05 7.10 -13.27
C SER A 198 3.77 6.66 -11.83
N LYS A 199 2.69 7.16 -11.24
CA LYS A 199 2.34 6.95 -9.82
C LYS A 199 0.98 6.32 -9.68
N VAL A 200 0.86 5.36 -8.78
CA VAL A 200 -0.41 4.75 -8.39
C VAL A 200 -0.54 4.81 -6.87
N ALA A 201 -1.54 5.51 -6.35
CA ALA A 201 -1.89 5.48 -4.93
C ALA A 201 -2.96 4.40 -4.72
N VAL A 202 -2.83 3.59 -3.66
CA VAL A 202 -3.75 2.49 -3.36
C VAL A 202 -4.12 2.50 -1.88
N GLU A 203 -5.40 2.49 -1.59
CA GLU A 203 -5.99 2.29 -0.27
C GLU A 203 -6.24 0.80 0.01
N PRO A 204 -6.12 0.35 1.27
CA PRO A 204 -6.38 -1.04 1.61
C PRO A 204 -7.88 -1.36 1.55
N VAL A 205 -8.22 -2.45 0.85
CA VAL A 205 -9.58 -3.00 0.80
C VAL A 205 -9.48 -4.51 0.96
N TRP A 206 -9.88 -5.01 2.12
CA TRP A 206 -9.66 -6.39 2.52
C TRP A 206 -10.89 -7.24 2.25
N TYR A 207 -10.71 -8.32 1.51
CA TYR A 207 -11.64 -9.44 1.46
C TYR A 207 -11.32 -10.39 2.62
N LEU A 208 -12.11 -10.31 3.68
CA LEU A 208 -11.85 -10.95 4.97
C LEU A 208 -11.60 -12.47 4.86
N PRO A 209 -12.35 -13.26 4.06
CA PRO A 209 -12.07 -14.69 3.91
C PRO A 209 -10.68 -14.96 3.30
N GLY A 210 -10.30 -14.19 2.28
CA GLY A 210 -8.99 -14.35 1.63
C GLY A 210 -7.83 -13.89 2.51
N VAL A 211 -8.03 -12.81 3.28
CA VAL A 211 -7.05 -12.35 4.27
C VAL A 211 -6.87 -13.40 5.37
N ALA A 212 -7.95 -14.00 5.88
CA ALA A 212 -7.88 -15.05 6.89
C ALA A 212 -7.13 -16.30 6.36
N GLU A 213 -7.43 -16.73 5.13
CA GLU A 213 -6.72 -17.83 4.46
C GLU A 213 -5.21 -17.57 4.39
N ARG A 214 -4.78 -16.33 4.06
CA ARG A 214 -3.36 -15.96 4.01
C ARG A 214 -2.65 -15.95 5.37
N PHE A 215 -3.39 -15.77 6.45
CA PHE A 215 -2.86 -15.86 7.81
C PHE A 215 -2.98 -17.26 8.40
N GLY A 216 -3.59 -18.22 7.69
CA GLY A 216 -3.79 -19.58 8.19
C GLY A 216 -4.76 -19.66 9.36
N ILE A 217 -5.70 -18.72 9.46
CA ILE A 217 -6.73 -18.66 10.51
C ILE A 217 -8.12 -18.64 9.88
N THR A 218 -9.15 -18.88 10.70
CA THR A 218 -10.54 -18.75 10.25
C THR A 218 -10.95 -17.28 10.12
N GLU A 219 -11.94 -17.01 9.27
CA GLU A 219 -12.54 -15.66 9.14
C GLU A 219 -13.08 -15.15 10.50
N ALA A 220 -13.63 -16.05 11.32
CA ALA A 220 -14.16 -15.71 12.64
C ALA A 220 -13.05 -15.29 13.62
N GLU A 221 -11.93 -16.00 13.64
CA GLU A 221 -10.76 -15.62 14.45
C GLU A 221 -10.19 -14.28 14.00
N LEU A 222 -10.06 -14.05 12.69
CA LEU A 222 -9.60 -12.76 12.15
C LEU A 222 -10.50 -11.62 12.61
N ARG A 223 -11.83 -11.75 12.44
CA ARG A 223 -12.80 -10.74 12.85
C ARG A 223 -12.75 -10.45 14.34
N LYS A 224 -12.68 -11.51 15.14
CA LYS A 224 -12.59 -11.40 16.60
C LYS A 224 -11.33 -10.64 17.01
N ALA A 225 -10.17 -11.02 16.48
CA ALA A 225 -8.90 -10.35 16.76
C ALA A 225 -8.96 -8.88 16.32
N LEU A 226 -9.44 -8.59 15.10
CA LEU A 226 -9.61 -7.22 14.62
C LEU A 226 -10.51 -6.39 15.53
N PHE A 227 -11.61 -6.97 16.03
CA PHE A 227 -12.53 -6.26 16.93
C PHE A 227 -11.92 -6.06 18.33
N GLU A 228 -11.44 -7.12 18.97
CA GLU A 228 -10.94 -7.07 20.36
C GLU A 228 -9.65 -6.25 20.48
N ASP A 229 -8.68 -6.46 19.59
CA ASP A 229 -7.36 -5.80 19.66
C ASP A 229 -7.38 -4.35 19.15
N THR A 230 -8.52 -3.88 18.66
CA THR A 230 -8.75 -2.47 18.31
C THR A 230 -9.71 -1.78 19.30
N ASN A 231 -9.93 -2.38 20.48
CA ASN A 231 -10.86 -1.89 21.50
C ASN A 231 -12.32 -1.77 21.01
N GLY A 232 -12.77 -2.75 20.25
CA GLY A 232 -14.12 -2.82 19.71
C GLY A 232 -14.35 -1.94 18.49
N MET A 233 -13.31 -1.59 17.75
CA MET A 233 -13.44 -0.78 16.53
C MET A 233 -14.26 -1.57 15.49
N TYR A 234 -15.31 -0.94 14.97
CA TYR A 234 -16.31 -1.52 14.05
C TYR A 234 -17.03 -2.77 14.59
N PRO A 235 -18.14 -2.60 15.34
CA PRO A 235 -18.94 -3.73 15.83
C PRO A 235 -19.48 -4.67 14.75
N GLU A 236 -19.61 -4.18 13.51
CA GLU A 236 -20.04 -4.94 12.34
C GLU A 236 -19.06 -6.07 11.96
N LEU A 237 -17.82 -6.05 12.44
CA LEU A 237 -16.93 -7.20 12.35
C LEU A 237 -17.53 -8.45 13.00
N ILE A 238 -18.33 -8.28 14.05
CA ILE A 238 -18.99 -9.34 14.81
C ILE A 238 -20.46 -9.52 14.39
N THR A 239 -21.20 -8.42 14.23
CA THR A 239 -22.66 -8.44 14.04
C THR A 239 -23.10 -8.60 12.58
N ARG A 240 -22.19 -8.42 11.61
CA ARG A 240 -22.41 -8.57 10.16
C ARG A 240 -21.45 -9.57 9.51
N PRO A 241 -21.52 -10.86 9.87
CA PRO A 241 -20.72 -11.89 9.21
C PRO A 241 -21.03 -12.05 7.71
N ASP A 242 -22.17 -11.53 7.24
CA ASP A 242 -22.56 -11.48 5.83
C ASP A 242 -21.73 -10.49 5.00
N ILE A 243 -21.21 -9.40 5.59
CA ILE A 243 -20.35 -8.44 4.91
C ILE A 243 -18.92 -8.95 4.89
N LYS A 244 -18.38 -9.25 3.71
CA LYS A 244 -17.04 -9.87 3.56
C LYS A 244 -15.90 -8.90 3.27
N VAL A 245 -16.19 -7.60 3.12
CA VAL A 245 -15.22 -6.57 2.77
C VAL A 245 -14.97 -5.64 3.95
N PHE A 246 -13.72 -5.28 4.20
CA PHE A 246 -13.30 -4.37 5.26
C PHE A 246 -12.29 -3.35 4.72
N LEU A 247 -12.50 -2.07 4.99
CA LEU A 247 -11.56 -0.99 4.67
C LEU A 247 -10.89 -0.56 5.99
N PRO A 248 -9.75 -1.17 6.36
CA PRO A 248 -9.06 -0.82 7.59
C PRO A 248 -8.51 0.61 7.54
N PRO A 249 -8.58 1.37 8.65
CA PRO A 249 -8.09 2.75 8.71
C PRO A 249 -6.55 2.79 8.89
N ILE A 250 -5.83 2.10 8.02
CA ILE A 250 -4.36 2.00 8.03
C ILE A 250 -3.74 2.73 6.83
N GLY A 251 -2.42 2.87 6.85
CA GLY A 251 -1.68 3.41 5.71
C GLY A 251 -1.78 2.51 4.47
N GLY A 252 -2.00 3.12 3.31
CA GLY A 252 -1.97 2.44 2.01
C GLY A 252 -0.57 2.24 1.45
N LEU A 253 -0.48 2.22 0.12
CA LEU A 253 0.79 2.16 -0.62
C LEU A 253 0.80 3.12 -1.80
N THR A 254 2.01 3.40 -2.29
CA THR A 254 2.21 4.10 -3.55
C THR A 254 3.16 3.30 -4.43
N VAL A 255 2.77 3.06 -5.68
CA VAL A 255 3.64 2.49 -6.72
C VAL A 255 4.25 3.64 -7.52
N TYR A 256 5.57 3.54 -7.76
CA TYR A 256 6.31 4.38 -8.68
C TYR A 256 6.83 3.50 -9.82
N ILE A 257 6.47 3.84 -11.05
CA ILE A 257 6.85 3.11 -12.26
C ILE A 257 7.75 4.03 -13.10
N PHE A 258 8.94 3.52 -13.42
CA PHE A 258 9.93 4.14 -14.28
C PHE A 258 9.93 3.44 -15.65
N GLY A 259 9.90 4.22 -16.72
CA GLY A 259 9.67 3.73 -18.08
C GLY A 259 8.18 3.66 -18.44
N ASN A 260 7.84 2.89 -19.47
CA ASN A 260 6.46 2.73 -19.94
C ASN A 260 5.66 1.81 -19.00
N PRO A 261 4.54 2.26 -18.39
CA PRO A 261 3.72 1.41 -17.52
C PRO A 261 3.17 0.15 -18.19
N ALA A 262 2.96 0.17 -19.51
CA ALA A 262 2.48 -1.00 -20.24
C ALA A 262 3.49 -2.16 -20.25
N ASP A 263 4.79 -1.85 -20.14
CA ASP A 263 5.89 -2.83 -20.19
C ASP A 263 6.01 -3.60 -18.87
N VAL A 264 5.41 -3.12 -17.76
CA VAL A 264 5.46 -3.78 -16.43
C VAL A 264 4.84 -5.18 -16.45
N SER A 265 3.79 -5.37 -17.26
CA SER A 265 3.08 -6.65 -17.40
C SER A 265 3.62 -7.54 -18.54
N ASP A 266 4.56 -7.05 -19.34
CA ASP A 266 5.09 -7.78 -20.49
C ASP A 266 6.20 -8.76 -20.05
N PRO A 267 6.00 -10.09 -20.16
CA PRO A 267 6.99 -11.08 -19.74
C PRO A 267 8.27 -11.06 -20.59
N ASN A 268 8.29 -10.39 -21.75
CA ASN A 268 9.48 -10.25 -22.58
C ASN A 268 10.36 -9.08 -22.16
N LYS A 269 9.83 -8.16 -21.35
CA LYS A 269 10.57 -7.04 -20.79
C LYS A 269 11.22 -7.44 -19.48
N LYS A 270 12.38 -6.85 -19.18
CA LYS A 270 13.06 -7.06 -17.91
C LYS A 270 12.47 -6.14 -16.85
N LEU A 271 12.22 -6.66 -15.66
CA LEU A 271 11.66 -5.94 -14.53
C LEU A 271 12.63 -5.85 -13.35
N ALA A 272 12.89 -4.64 -12.87
CA ALA A 272 13.55 -4.38 -11.59
C ALA A 272 12.52 -3.92 -10.56
N LEU A 273 12.46 -4.62 -9.42
CA LEU A 273 11.48 -4.39 -8.38
C LEU A 273 12.14 -4.04 -7.04
N ARG A 274 11.67 -2.96 -6.42
CA ARG A 274 11.94 -2.63 -5.02
C ARG A 274 10.64 -2.54 -4.24
N ILE A 275 10.50 -3.35 -3.20
CA ILE A 275 9.43 -3.19 -2.21
C ILE A 275 10.01 -2.57 -0.96
N HIS A 276 9.52 -1.38 -0.64
CA HIS A 276 9.97 -0.56 0.46
C HIS A 276 8.88 -0.43 1.51
N ASP A 277 9.25 -0.64 2.78
CA ASP A 277 8.36 -0.29 3.90
C ASP A 277 8.87 1.03 4.47
N GLU A 278 7.94 1.95 4.71
CA GLU A 278 8.17 3.30 5.21
C GLU A 278 9.10 3.32 6.43
N CYS A 279 10.02 4.28 6.39
CA CYS A 279 10.88 4.64 7.50
C CYS A 279 11.12 6.15 7.46
N ASN A 280 10.15 6.93 7.93
CA ASN A 280 10.10 8.40 7.87
C ASN A 280 11.45 9.06 8.24
N GLY A 281 12.02 8.71 9.39
CA GLY A 281 13.29 9.28 9.85
C GLY A 281 14.48 9.07 8.90
N SER A 282 14.52 7.98 8.15
CA SER A 282 15.59 7.72 7.16
C SER A 282 15.18 8.25 5.80
N ASP A 283 13.98 7.90 5.34
CA ASP A 283 13.48 8.19 4.00
C ASP A 283 13.34 9.69 3.75
N VAL A 284 12.94 10.48 4.75
CA VAL A 284 12.76 11.93 4.62
C VAL A 284 13.98 12.71 5.09
N PHE A 285 14.55 12.33 6.25
CA PHE A 285 15.57 13.13 6.95
C PHE A 285 16.98 12.55 6.90
N GLY A 286 17.19 11.40 6.24
CA GLY A 286 18.53 10.84 6.04
C GLY A 286 19.19 10.29 7.31
N SER A 287 18.41 9.80 8.28
CA SER A 287 18.97 9.11 9.45
C SER A 287 19.91 7.97 9.06
N ASP A 288 21.08 7.93 9.70
CA ASP A 288 22.20 7.00 9.50
C ASP A 288 22.13 5.74 10.39
N ILE A 289 21.07 5.61 11.20
CA ILE A 289 20.85 4.48 12.12
C ILE A 289 20.32 3.23 11.40
N CYS A 290 19.74 3.39 10.20
CA CYS A 290 19.25 2.28 9.40
C CYS A 290 19.57 2.44 7.91
N THR A 291 19.44 1.34 7.18
CA THR A 291 19.71 1.28 5.74
C THR A 291 18.51 1.59 4.85
N CYS A 292 17.41 2.09 5.41
CA CYS A 292 16.15 2.29 4.69
C CYS A 292 16.30 3.22 3.49
N ARG A 293 16.77 4.46 3.69
CA ARG A 293 16.99 5.41 2.58
C ARG A 293 18.06 4.96 1.60
N PRO A 294 19.28 4.54 2.02
CA PRO A 294 20.29 4.06 1.08
C PRO A 294 19.77 2.96 0.16
N TYR A 295 18.99 2.02 0.70
CA TYR A 295 18.43 0.93 -0.09
C TYR A 295 17.22 1.35 -0.94
N LEU A 296 16.44 2.35 -0.50
CA LEU A 296 15.39 2.98 -1.32
C LEU A 296 16.00 3.67 -2.54
N ILE A 297 17.04 4.48 -2.34
CA ILE A 297 17.73 5.21 -3.40
C ILE A 297 18.41 4.26 -4.38
N PHE A 298 19.10 3.23 -3.88
CA PHE A 298 19.63 2.16 -4.74
C PHE A 298 18.51 1.46 -5.53
N GLY A 299 17.38 1.20 -4.85
CA GLY A 299 16.14 0.73 -5.43
C GLY A 299 15.68 1.52 -6.65
N ILE A 300 15.57 2.84 -6.48
CA ILE A 300 15.14 3.79 -7.50
C ILE A 300 16.16 3.86 -8.64
N GLU A 301 17.45 3.96 -8.33
CA GLU A 301 18.50 4.05 -9.35
C GLU A 301 18.53 2.83 -10.28
N GLU A 302 18.46 1.62 -9.71
CA GLU A 302 18.43 0.38 -10.50
C GLU A 302 17.12 0.21 -11.26
N ALA A 303 15.99 0.68 -10.71
CA ALA A 303 14.71 0.74 -11.41
C ALA A 303 14.79 1.68 -12.63
N VAL A 304 15.40 2.86 -12.47
CA VAL A 304 15.66 3.79 -13.57
C VAL A 304 16.56 3.14 -14.62
N LYS A 305 17.71 2.57 -14.24
CA LYS A 305 18.60 1.87 -15.19
C LYS A 305 17.88 0.76 -15.95
N GLN A 306 17.01 0.00 -15.29
CA GLN A 306 16.24 -1.05 -15.95
C GLN A 306 15.29 -0.49 -17.00
N ALA A 307 14.66 0.65 -16.71
CA ALA A 307 13.82 1.37 -17.66
C ALA A 307 14.62 1.92 -18.85
N GLN A 308 15.78 2.55 -18.61
CA GLN A 308 16.67 3.05 -19.68
C GLN A 308 17.17 1.95 -20.61
N ASN A 309 17.33 0.73 -20.09
CA ASN A 309 17.72 -0.45 -20.86
C ASN A 309 16.53 -1.12 -21.60
N GLY A 310 15.40 -0.41 -21.75
CA GLY A 310 14.24 -0.85 -22.50
C GLY A 310 13.31 -1.82 -21.76
N GLY A 311 13.50 -1.99 -20.44
CA GLY A 311 12.60 -2.73 -19.54
C GLY A 311 11.73 -1.81 -18.71
N SER A 312 11.42 -2.21 -17.46
CA SER A 312 10.67 -1.37 -16.51
C SER A 312 11.25 -1.43 -15.10
N GLY A 313 11.15 -0.32 -14.41
CA GLY A 313 11.50 -0.20 -13.00
C GLY A 313 10.25 0.03 -12.16
N VAL A 314 10.08 -0.71 -11.07
CA VAL A 314 8.95 -0.54 -10.15
C VAL A 314 9.45 -0.43 -8.71
N VAL A 315 9.00 0.61 -8.03
CA VAL A 315 9.20 0.80 -6.58
C VAL A 315 7.82 0.86 -5.93
N VAL A 316 7.54 -0.06 -5.02
CA VAL A 316 6.32 -0.05 -4.21
C VAL A 316 6.66 0.42 -2.81
N TYR A 317 6.06 1.52 -2.38
CA TYR A 317 6.26 2.12 -1.07
C TYR A 317 5.04 1.86 -0.17
N PHE A 318 5.19 0.99 0.83
CA PHE A 318 4.17 0.66 1.81
C PHE A 318 4.28 1.53 3.05
N ARG A 319 3.16 2.06 3.53
CA ARG A 319 3.11 2.89 4.75
C ARG A 319 3.04 2.04 6.02
N LYS A 320 4.13 1.32 6.30
CA LYS A 320 4.29 0.36 7.41
C LYS A 320 5.48 0.73 8.32
N GLU A 321 5.43 1.94 8.89
CA GLU A 321 6.49 2.47 9.75
C GLU A 321 6.87 1.52 10.90
N GLY A 322 8.17 1.42 11.18
CA GLY A 322 8.68 0.68 12.33
C GLY A 322 8.32 -0.80 12.34
N ARG A 323 8.26 -1.47 11.18
CA ARG A 323 7.75 -2.85 11.04
C ARG A 323 6.30 -3.00 11.49
N ALA A 324 5.48 -1.99 11.19
CA ALA A 324 4.11 -1.87 11.65
C ALA A 324 3.95 -1.78 13.18
N LEU A 325 5.02 -1.45 13.93
CA LEU A 325 4.96 -1.12 15.36
C LEU A 325 4.71 0.37 15.64
N GLY A 326 4.87 1.21 14.61
CA GLY A 326 4.80 2.66 14.73
C GLY A 326 6.08 3.32 15.22
N GLU A 327 6.14 4.64 15.07
CA GLU A 327 7.35 5.44 15.32
C GLU A 327 7.71 5.53 16.82
N VAL A 328 6.71 5.61 17.70
CA VAL A 328 6.92 5.68 19.16
C VAL A 328 7.68 4.45 19.66
N THR A 329 7.18 3.26 19.33
CA THR A 329 7.80 1.98 19.70
C THR A 329 9.22 1.87 19.14
N LYS A 330 9.41 2.26 17.87
CA LYS A 330 10.73 2.30 17.23
C LYS A 330 11.72 3.16 18.02
N TYR A 331 11.31 4.35 18.48
CA TYR A 331 12.20 5.22 19.25
C TYR A 331 12.46 4.70 20.67
N LEU A 332 11.48 4.06 21.31
CA LEU A 332 11.72 3.35 22.58
C LEU A 332 12.79 2.26 22.41
N VAL A 333 12.71 1.47 21.33
CA VAL A 333 13.71 0.44 21.01
C VAL A 333 15.09 1.05 20.76
N TYR A 334 15.16 2.14 19.98
CA TYR A 334 16.44 2.83 19.75
C TYR A 334 17.05 3.36 21.05
N ASN A 335 16.24 3.96 21.91
CA ASN A 335 16.69 4.47 23.20
C ASN A 335 17.18 3.35 24.11
N ALA A 336 16.48 2.21 24.16
CA ALA A 336 16.87 1.04 24.93
C ALA A 336 18.19 0.43 24.43
N ARG A 337 18.35 0.30 23.10
CA ARG A 337 19.57 -0.20 22.47
C ARG A 337 20.78 0.68 22.79
N LYS A 338 20.67 1.99 22.60
CA LYS A 338 21.78 2.91 22.86
C LYS A 338 22.20 2.95 24.33
N ARG A 339 21.27 2.76 25.27
CA ARG A 339 21.56 2.68 26.71
C ARG A 339 22.10 1.33 27.16
N GLY A 340 21.68 0.24 26.51
CA GLY A 340 22.06 -1.14 26.85
C GLY A 340 23.35 -1.64 26.20
N GLY A 341 23.97 -0.84 25.33
CA GLY A 341 25.06 -1.28 24.45
C GLY A 341 24.48 -1.75 23.12
N ASP A 342 24.54 -0.90 22.09
CA ASP A 342 23.96 -1.21 20.79
C ASP A 342 24.84 -2.23 20.05
N THR A 343 24.49 -3.50 20.14
CA THR A 343 25.20 -4.60 19.46
C THR A 343 24.28 -5.34 18.50
N ALA A 344 24.86 -5.93 17.45
CA ALA A 344 24.07 -6.67 16.46
C ALA A 344 23.39 -7.91 17.10
N ALA A 345 24.04 -8.55 18.06
CA ALA A 345 23.50 -9.72 18.77
C ALA A 345 22.22 -9.42 19.57
N GLU A 346 22.10 -8.21 20.15
CA GLU A 346 20.93 -7.82 20.96
C GLU A 346 19.84 -7.08 20.17
N TYR A 347 20.05 -6.87 18.86
CA TYR A 347 19.22 -5.99 18.03
C TYR A 347 17.73 -6.34 18.09
N PHE A 348 17.38 -7.63 17.94
CA PHE A 348 15.98 -8.07 17.99
C PHE A 348 15.46 -8.23 19.41
N HIS A 349 16.31 -8.61 20.35
CA HIS A 349 15.94 -8.84 21.75
C HIS A 349 15.26 -7.61 22.35
N ARG A 350 15.82 -6.41 22.13
CA ARG A 350 15.22 -5.16 22.62
C ARG A 350 13.86 -4.86 22.00
N THR A 351 13.66 -5.24 20.75
CA THR A 351 12.35 -5.10 20.09
C THR A 351 11.34 -6.05 20.76
N GLU A 352 11.71 -7.30 20.98
CA GLU A 352 10.84 -8.30 21.64
C GLU A 352 10.49 -7.89 23.08
N CYS A 353 11.45 -7.36 23.86
CA CYS A 353 11.19 -6.88 25.21
C CYS A 353 10.16 -5.74 25.27
N ILE A 354 10.13 -4.86 24.27
CA ILE A 354 9.27 -3.67 24.26
C ILE A 354 7.95 -3.94 23.56
N ALA A 355 7.97 -4.64 22.43
CA ALA A 355 6.82 -4.86 21.55
C ALA A 355 6.20 -6.25 21.68
N GLY A 356 6.84 -7.19 22.38
CA GLY A 356 6.42 -8.60 22.46
C GLY A 356 6.66 -9.41 21.19
N VAL A 357 7.11 -8.78 20.10
CA VAL A 357 7.32 -9.40 18.78
C VAL A 357 8.44 -8.69 18.01
N ARG A 358 9.05 -9.37 17.03
CA ARG A 358 10.12 -8.80 16.18
C ARG A 358 9.62 -7.96 15.01
N ASP A 359 8.45 -8.31 14.48
CA ASP A 359 7.90 -7.78 13.24
C ASP A 359 6.36 -7.99 13.21
N MET A 360 5.60 -6.95 12.87
CA MET A 360 4.14 -7.03 12.69
C MET A 360 3.73 -6.77 11.24
N ARG A 361 4.68 -6.75 10.30
CA ARG A 361 4.35 -6.57 8.89
C ARG A 361 3.74 -7.83 8.31
N PHE A 362 2.51 -7.68 7.83
CA PHE A 362 1.86 -8.68 7.01
C PHE A 362 2.39 -8.60 5.56
N GLN A 363 3.46 -9.35 5.28
CA GLN A 363 4.07 -9.41 3.94
C GLN A 363 3.26 -10.30 3.00
N GLN A 364 2.42 -11.20 3.53
CA GLN A 364 1.54 -12.08 2.74
C GLN A 364 0.52 -11.29 1.91
N LEU A 365 0.17 -10.06 2.29
CA LEU A 365 -0.75 -9.19 1.56
C LEU A 365 -0.04 -8.35 0.48
N MET A 366 1.27 -8.15 0.60
CA MET A 366 2.04 -7.26 -0.28
C MET A 366 2.01 -7.65 -1.77
N PRO A 367 1.98 -8.93 -2.18
CA PRO A 367 1.99 -9.31 -3.59
C PRO A 367 0.76 -8.87 -4.39
N ASP A 368 -0.34 -8.46 -3.75
CA ASP A 368 -1.60 -8.12 -4.43
C ASP A 368 -1.43 -7.02 -5.47
N VAL A 369 -0.65 -5.99 -5.14
CA VAL A 369 -0.37 -4.91 -6.09
C VAL A 369 0.48 -5.38 -7.27
N LEU A 370 1.31 -6.40 -7.08
CA LEU A 370 2.10 -6.99 -8.17
C LEU A 370 1.19 -7.77 -9.13
N HIS A 371 0.23 -8.52 -8.60
CA HIS A 371 -0.81 -9.17 -9.39
C HIS A 371 -1.72 -8.15 -10.09
N TRP A 372 -2.05 -7.06 -9.41
CA TRP A 372 -2.83 -5.98 -10.01
C TRP A 372 -2.11 -5.35 -11.21
N LEU A 373 -0.79 -5.15 -11.10
CA LEU A 373 0.08 -4.69 -12.20
C LEU A 373 0.32 -5.73 -13.30
N GLY A 374 -0.13 -6.98 -13.13
CA GLY A 374 0.09 -8.06 -14.11
C GLY A 374 1.50 -8.64 -14.10
N ILE A 375 2.26 -8.44 -13.03
CA ILE A 375 3.64 -8.94 -12.92
C ILE A 375 3.61 -10.46 -12.80
N THR A 376 4.25 -11.14 -13.75
CA THR A 376 4.33 -12.61 -13.81
C THR A 376 5.73 -13.15 -13.54
N LYS A 377 6.76 -12.30 -13.58
CA LYS A 377 8.14 -12.61 -13.14
C LYS A 377 8.83 -11.33 -12.69
N ILE A 378 9.86 -11.46 -11.86
CA ILE A 378 10.75 -10.37 -11.49
C ILE A 378 12.18 -10.77 -11.86
N ASP A 379 12.78 -10.08 -12.83
CA ASP A 379 14.15 -10.38 -13.25
C ASP A 379 15.14 -9.96 -12.16
N ARG A 380 14.93 -8.80 -11.51
CA ARG A 380 15.82 -8.26 -10.48
C ARG A 380 15.04 -7.74 -9.29
N MET A 381 15.12 -8.41 -8.13
CA MET A 381 14.51 -7.96 -6.88
C MET A 381 15.54 -7.35 -5.94
N LEU A 382 15.35 -6.08 -5.58
CA LEU A 382 16.30 -5.29 -4.80
C LEU A 382 15.93 -5.40 -3.32
N SER A 383 16.18 -6.58 -2.74
CA SER A 383 15.80 -6.90 -1.37
C SER A 383 16.63 -8.04 -0.78
N MET A 384 17.07 -7.86 0.46
CA MET A 384 17.67 -8.90 1.30
C MET A 384 16.63 -9.65 2.14
N SER A 385 15.38 -9.17 2.20
CA SER A 385 14.35 -9.75 3.09
C SER A 385 13.79 -11.05 2.50
N ASN A 386 13.96 -12.16 3.21
CA ASN A 386 13.32 -13.43 2.86
C ASN A 386 11.80 -13.34 2.99
N MET A 387 11.27 -12.70 4.04
CA MET A 387 9.81 -12.51 4.18
C MET A 387 9.16 -11.85 2.95
N LYS A 388 9.83 -10.88 2.31
CA LYS A 388 9.34 -10.27 1.07
C LYS A 388 9.48 -11.20 -0.13
N HIS A 389 10.62 -11.87 -0.25
CA HIS A 389 10.88 -12.82 -1.32
C HIS A 389 9.88 -13.97 -1.29
N ASP A 390 9.75 -14.64 -0.14
CA ASP A 390 8.94 -15.83 0.05
C ASP A 390 7.47 -15.51 -0.20
N ALA A 391 6.96 -14.39 0.33
CA ALA A 391 5.59 -13.95 0.07
C ALA A 391 5.29 -13.77 -1.44
N ILE A 392 6.24 -13.28 -2.23
CA ILE A 392 6.06 -13.09 -3.69
C ILE A 392 6.09 -14.42 -4.42
N VAL A 393 7.07 -15.27 -4.11
CA VAL A 393 7.25 -16.58 -4.77
C VAL A 393 6.10 -17.52 -4.44
N GLU A 394 5.63 -17.54 -3.19
CA GLU A 394 4.47 -18.32 -2.76
C GLU A 394 3.17 -17.90 -3.48
N GLN A 395 3.07 -16.64 -3.91
CA GLN A 395 1.97 -16.15 -4.74
C GLN A 395 2.16 -16.44 -6.24
N GLY A 396 3.23 -17.15 -6.60
CA GLY A 396 3.48 -17.65 -7.95
C GLY A 396 4.21 -16.66 -8.87
N ILE A 397 4.89 -15.65 -8.31
CA ILE A 397 5.73 -14.73 -9.08
C ILE A 397 7.20 -15.14 -8.87
N PRO A 398 7.85 -15.83 -9.82
CA PRO A 398 9.27 -16.18 -9.70
C PRO A 398 10.16 -14.94 -9.69
N ILE A 399 11.22 -15.01 -8.89
CA ILE A 399 12.28 -14.01 -8.80
C ILE A 399 13.56 -14.64 -9.36
N ILE A 400 14.12 -14.05 -10.42
CA ILE A 400 15.30 -14.60 -11.11
C ILE A 400 16.59 -14.24 -10.36
N GLU A 401 16.73 -12.97 -9.95
CA GLU A 401 17.90 -12.47 -9.24
C GLU A 401 17.49 -11.66 -8.01
N ARG A 402 18.14 -11.91 -6.87
CA ARG A 402 18.03 -11.08 -5.65
C ARG A 402 19.28 -10.25 -5.50
N ILE A 403 19.10 -8.95 -5.29
CA ILE A 403 20.19 -7.96 -5.29
C ILE A 403 20.28 -7.33 -3.89
N PRO A 404 21.34 -7.63 -3.12
CA PRO A 404 21.56 -7.00 -1.82
C PRO A 404 21.92 -5.52 -2.00
N ILE A 405 21.84 -4.76 -0.91
CA ILE A 405 22.40 -3.40 -0.93
C ILE A 405 23.94 -3.49 -1.08
N PRO A 406 24.57 -2.67 -1.93
CA PRO A 406 26.03 -2.59 -2.01
C PRO A 406 26.66 -2.17 -0.68
N ASP A 407 27.82 -2.73 -0.35
CA ASP A 407 28.49 -2.52 0.94
C ASP A 407 28.91 -1.06 1.16
N GLU A 408 29.27 -0.36 0.09
CA GLU A 408 29.63 1.06 0.08
C GLU A 408 28.45 1.99 0.37
N LEU A 409 27.21 1.50 0.24
CA LEU A 409 26.00 2.25 0.55
C LEU A 409 25.48 1.99 1.97
N ILE A 410 26.13 1.12 2.75
CA ILE A 410 25.74 0.84 4.14
C ILE A 410 26.44 1.85 5.07
N PRO A 411 25.70 2.75 5.74
CA PRO A 411 26.30 3.66 6.71
C PRO A 411 26.96 2.88 7.87
N PRO A 412 28.07 3.39 8.46
CA PRO A 412 28.78 2.68 9.52
C PRO A 412 27.87 2.29 10.71
N ASP A 413 27.04 3.21 11.19
CA ASP A 413 26.15 2.97 12.34
C ASP A 413 25.02 1.97 12.02
N SER A 414 24.67 1.84 10.74
CA SER A 414 23.68 0.87 10.26
C SER A 414 24.20 -0.55 10.14
N ARG A 415 25.51 -0.81 10.34
CA ARG A 415 26.06 -2.18 10.31
C ARG A 415 25.47 -3.06 11.41
N VAL A 416 25.19 -2.49 12.59
CA VAL A 416 24.48 -3.17 13.67
C VAL A 416 23.16 -3.77 13.17
N GLU A 417 22.41 -3.01 12.39
CA GLU A 417 21.15 -3.48 11.81
C GLU A 417 21.35 -4.55 10.75
N ILE A 418 22.23 -4.30 9.78
CA ILE A 418 22.41 -5.20 8.63
C ILE A 418 22.97 -6.55 9.07
N ASP A 419 24.00 -6.55 9.91
CA ASP A 419 24.66 -7.78 10.34
C ASP A 419 23.72 -8.62 11.22
N ALA A 420 22.91 -7.98 12.06
CA ALA A 420 21.84 -8.64 12.81
C ALA A 420 20.80 -9.27 11.90
N LYS A 421 20.36 -8.54 10.86
CA LYS A 421 19.38 -9.03 9.88
C LYS A 421 19.92 -10.22 9.10
N ILE A 422 21.15 -10.15 8.60
CA ILE A 422 21.81 -11.24 7.87
C ILE A 422 21.87 -12.49 8.76
N ASN A 423 22.28 -12.35 10.02
CA ASN A 423 22.35 -13.49 10.94
C ASN A 423 20.96 -14.06 11.29
N SER A 424 19.91 -13.23 11.30
CA SER A 424 18.51 -13.69 11.40
C SER A 424 17.94 -14.32 10.12
N GLY A 425 18.76 -14.49 9.08
CA GLY A 425 18.42 -15.19 7.85
C GLY A 425 18.22 -14.29 6.62
N TYR A 426 18.46 -12.97 6.68
CA TYR A 426 18.38 -12.14 5.48
C TYR A 426 19.41 -12.58 4.43
N PHE A 427 19.01 -12.55 3.15
CA PHE A 427 19.86 -12.92 2.04
C PHE A 427 21.07 -11.99 1.91
N THR A 428 22.23 -12.58 1.69
CA THR A 428 23.48 -11.89 1.39
C THR A 428 24.31 -12.73 0.42
N THR A 429 25.10 -12.07 -0.41
CA THR A 429 26.15 -12.72 -1.20
C THR A 429 27.51 -12.68 -0.48
N GLY A 430 27.58 -11.97 0.66
CA GLY A 430 28.78 -11.80 1.46
C GLY A 430 28.90 -12.79 2.63
N LYS A 431 29.81 -12.49 3.56
CA LYS A 431 30.07 -13.31 4.75
C LYS A 431 28.90 -13.21 5.75
N VAL A 432 28.47 -14.35 6.28
CA VAL A 432 27.60 -14.42 7.47
C VAL A 432 28.50 -14.47 8.71
N MET A 433 28.36 -13.50 9.61
CA MET A 433 29.16 -13.41 10.83
C MET A 433 28.73 -14.44 11.88
N THR A 434 29.68 -14.91 12.69
CA THR A 434 29.40 -15.75 13.86
C THR A 434 28.80 -14.93 15.02
N GLU A 435 28.18 -15.59 16.01
CA GLU A 435 27.65 -14.90 17.20
C GLU A 435 28.73 -14.11 17.97
N GLU A 436 29.96 -14.62 18.02
CA GLU A 436 31.09 -13.91 18.66
C GLU A 436 31.50 -12.67 17.86
N GLU A 437 31.50 -12.75 16.53
CA GLU A 437 31.78 -11.60 15.65
C GLU A 437 30.70 -10.52 15.79
N LEU A 438 29.42 -10.90 15.91
CA LEU A 438 28.31 -9.96 16.08
C LEU A 438 28.37 -9.16 17.38
N LYS A 439 28.91 -9.73 18.46
CA LYS A 439 29.12 -9.00 19.73
C LYS A 439 30.13 -7.85 19.59
N ASN A 440 31.00 -7.92 18.59
CA ASN A 440 32.00 -6.90 18.30
C ASN A 440 31.47 -5.80 17.36
N VAL A 441 30.35 -6.03 16.66
CA VAL A 441 29.67 -5.01 15.86
C VAL A 441 28.89 -4.10 16.81
N LYS A 442 29.37 -2.86 16.97
CA LYS A 442 28.82 -1.88 17.92
C LYS A 442 28.36 -0.62 17.20
N GLY A 443 27.18 -0.13 17.58
CA GLY A 443 26.67 1.17 17.18
C GLY A 443 27.27 2.29 18.01
N ARG A 444 26.94 3.53 17.66
CA ARG A 444 27.37 4.71 18.43
C ARG A 444 26.90 4.65 19.88
N THR A 445 27.77 5.11 20.76
CA THR A 445 27.46 5.32 22.17
C THR A 445 26.45 6.46 22.34
N TRP A 446 25.75 6.48 23.48
CA TRP A 446 24.72 7.46 23.82
C TRP A 446 25.20 8.93 23.84
N THR A 447 26.51 9.16 23.88
CA THR A 447 27.19 10.45 24.11
C THR A 447 27.20 11.37 22.92
#